data_AF-A0A067DGV4-F1
#
_entry.id   AF-A0A067DGV4-F1
#
_cell.length_a   1.000
_cell.length_b   1.000
_cell.length_c   1.000
_cell.angle_alpha   90.00
_cell.angle_beta   90.00
_cell.angle_gamma   90.00
#
_symmetry.space_group_name_H-M   'P 1'
#
loop_
_entity.id
_entity.type
_entity.pdbx_description
1 polymer ?
#
loop_
_entity_poly.entity_id
_entity_poly.type
_entity_poly.pdbx_seq_one_letter_code
_entity_poly.pdbx_strand_id
1 'polypeptide(L)'
;MASMASIGSLKVPSSPSTATTSSNSNNHSRRSVVKRLAFSSSQLSGDKIFSKAVTGDRRSERRPIVVSPQAVSDSKNSQTCLDPEASRSVLGIILGGGAGTRLYPLTKKRAKPAVPLGANYRLIDIPVSNCLNSNISKIYVLTQFNSASLNRHLSRAYASNMGGYKNEGFVEVLAAQQSPENPNWFQGTADAVRQYLWLFEEHNVLEFLVLAGDHLYRMDYERFIQAHRETDADITVAALPMDEKRATAFGLMKIDEEGRIIEFSEKPKGEQLKAMKVDTTILGLDDERAKEMPYIASMGIYVISKDVMLNLLRDKFPGANDFGSEVIPGATSIGMRVQAYLYDGYWEDIGTIEAFYNANLGITKKPIPDFR
;
A
#
# COMPACT_ATOMS: atom_id res chain seq x y z
N MET A 1 46.74 30.59 -34.54
CA MET A 1 47.70 29.49 -34.35
C MET A 1 46.93 28.32 -33.77
N ALA A 2 46.57 27.36 -34.62
CA ALA A 2 47.07 25.97 -34.62
C ALA A 2 46.33 25.08 -33.59
N SER A 3 45.86 23.87 -33.86
CA SER A 3 45.70 23.05 -35.07
C SER A 3 44.80 21.88 -34.66
N MET A 4 44.00 21.36 -35.59
CA MET A 4 43.40 20.03 -35.50
C MET A 4 44.48 18.94 -35.41
N ALA A 5 44.15 17.83 -34.74
CA ALA A 5 44.58 16.48 -35.12
C ALA A 5 43.66 15.41 -34.51
N SER A 6 43.03 14.63 -35.39
CA SER A 6 42.41 13.33 -35.12
C SER A 6 43.46 12.20 -35.10
N ILE A 7 42.98 10.96 -34.93
CA ILE A 7 43.64 9.63 -35.02
C ILE A 7 43.87 9.05 -33.60
N GLY A 8 43.42 7.83 -33.24
CA GLY A 8 42.82 6.78 -34.05
C GLY A 8 42.35 5.59 -33.21
N SER A 9 41.59 4.74 -33.91
CA SER A 9 40.97 3.49 -33.47
C SER A 9 41.98 2.47 -32.95
N LEU A 10 41.65 1.78 -31.86
CA LEU A 10 42.36 0.58 -31.40
C LEU A 10 41.38 -0.58 -31.21
N LYS A 11 41.76 -1.69 -31.85
CA LYS A 11 41.02 -2.92 -32.11
C LYS A 11 40.86 -3.80 -30.87
N VAL A 12 39.72 -4.48 -30.86
CA VAL A 12 39.39 -5.71 -30.11
C VAL A 12 40.36 -6.84 -30.47
N PRO A 13 40.76 -7.71 -29.52
CA PRO A 13 41.25 -9.05 -29.82
C PRO A 13 40.15 -10.09 -29.62
N SER A 14 39.95 -10.90 -30.66
CA SER A 14 39.18 -12.13 -30.73
C SER A 14 39.90 -13.31 -30.07
N SER A 15 39.10 -14.14 -29.37
CA SER A 15 39.16 -15.58 -29.02
C SER A 15 40.37 -16.47 -29.38
N PRO A 16 40.50 -17.60 -28.66
CA PRO A 16 40.26 -18.86 -29.35
C PRO A 16 39.29 -19.81 -28.63
N SER A 17 38.59 -20.56 -29.46
CA SER A 17 37.71 -21.69 -29.21
C SER A 17 38.43 -22.96 -28.75
N THR A 18 37.78 -23.74 -27.88
CA THR A 18 37.95 -25.20 -27.83
C THR A 18 36.58 -25.85 -27.74
N ALA A 19 36.40 -26.88 -28.56
CA ALA A 19 35.15 -27.54 -28.87
C ALA A 19 34.94 -28.83 -28.07
N THR A 20 33.66 -29.20 -27.96
CA THR A 20 33.08 -30.57 -27.95
C THR A 20 33.46 -31.57 -26.86
N THR A 21 32.44 -32.00 -26.09
CA THR A 21 31.95 -33.40 -26.19
C THR A 21 30.51 -33.54 -25.69
N SER A 22 29.73 -34.24 -26.48
CA SER A 22 28.39 -34.75 -26.22
C SER A 22 28.44 -36.04 -25.39
N SER A 23 27.44 -36.29 -24.55
CA SER A 23 26.95 -37.66 -24.30
C SER A 23 25.49 -37.67 -23.83
N ASN A 24 24.66 -38.31 -24.63
CA ASN A 24 23.36 -38.87 -24.27
C ASN A 24 23.55 -40.00 -23.25
N SER A 25 22.62 -40.18 -22.31
CA SER A 25 21.83 -41.42 -22.20
C SER A 25 20.88 -41.45 -21.00
N ASN A 26 19.64 -41.86 -21.33
CA ASN A 26 18.77 -42.83 -20.64
C ASN A 26 18.10 -42.52 -19.29
N ASN A 27 16.77 -42.37 -19.42
CA ASN A 27 15.75 -43.31 -18.90
C ASN A 27 15.88 -43.78 -17.43
N HIS A 28 14.97 -43.29 -16.59
CA HIS A 28 14.23 -44.19 -15.69
C HIS A 28 12.78 -43.75 -15.49
N SER A 29 11.89 -44.53 -16.10
CA SER A 29 10.48 -44.66 -15.76
C SER A 29 10.31 -45.34 -14.40
N ARG A 30 9.52 -44.76 -13.50
CA ARG A 30 8.77 -45.53 -12.49
C ARG A 30 7.38 -44.93 -12.27
N ARG A 31 6.38 -45.62 -12.82
CA ARG A 31 4.97 -45.58 -12.40
C ARG A 31 4.83 -46.31 -11.06
N SER A 32 4.06 -45.75 -10.12
CA SER A 32 3.35 -46.49 -9.07
C SER A 32 2.09 -45.70 -8.71
N VAL A 33 0.94 -46.07 -9.31
CA VAL A 33 -0.16 -46.85 -8.70
C VAL A 33 -0.86 -46.11 -7.55
N VAL A 34 -2.08 -45.69 -7.87
CA VAL A 34 -3.15 -45.19 -7.00
C VAL A 34 -3.51 -46.21 -5.91
N LYS A 35 -3.69 -45.74 -4.67
CA LYS A 35 -4.59 -46.38 -3.69
C LYS A 35 -5.39 -45.32 -2.93
N ARG A 36 -6.68 -45.23 -3.26
CA ARG A 36 -7.73 -44.71 -2.38
C ARG A 36 -7.90 -45.69 -1.21
N LEU A 37 -8.00 -45.18 0.01
CA LEU A 37 -8.52 -45.92 1.14
C LEU A 37 -9.75 -45.18 1.67
N ALA A 38 -10.91 -45.83 1.47
CA ALA A 38 -12.13 -45.56 2.21
C ALA A 38 -12.12 -46.43 3.45
N PHE A 39 -12.54 -45.89 4.60
CA PHE A 39 -12.86 -46.69 5.78
C PHE A 39 -14.33 -46.54 6.14
N SER A 40 -14.99 -47.69 6.13
CA SER A 40 -16.38 -47.94 6.48
C SER A 40 -16.56 -48.04 7.98
N SER A 41 -17.78 -47.69 8.40
CA SER A 41 -18.41 -47.81 9.71
C SER A 41 -18.26 -49.17 10.40
N SER A 42 -18.19 -49.14 11.73
CA SER A 42 -18.64 -50.23 12.60
C SER A 42 -19.40 -49.66 13.81
N GLN A 43 -20.67 -50.05 13.91
CA GLN A 43 -21.54 -49.91 15.08
C GLN A 43 -21.13 -50.93 16.15
N LEU A 44 -21.21 -50.54 17.43
CA LEU A 44 -21.39 -51.44 18.56
C LEU A 44 -22.32 -50.75 19.58
N SER A 45 -23.24 -51.54 20.13
CA SER A 45 -24.49 -51.20 20.81
C SER A 45 -24.50 -51.75 22.24
N GLY A 46 -25.29 -51.13 23.14
CA GLY A 46 -25.66 -51.60 24.49
C GLY A 46 -24.82 -51.00 25.64
N ASP A 47 -25.33 -50.45 26.75
CA ASP A 47 -26.62 -50.67 27.42
C ASP A 47 -27.12 -49.44 28.25
N LYS A 48 -28.43 -49.46 28.53
CA LYS A 48 -29.32 -48.43 29.10
C LYS A 48 -29.24 -48.29 30.63
N ILE A 49 -29.77 -47.18 31.19
CA ILE A 49 -30.90 -47.14 32.16
C ILE A 49 -31.37 -45.68 32.46
N PHE A 50 -32.68 -45.43 32.22
CA PHE A 50 -33.71 -44.52 32.78
C PHE A 50 -33.34 -43.23 33.56
N SER A 51 -34.09 -42.11 33.60
CA SER A 51 -35.31 -41.60 32.92
C SER A 51 -35.68 -40.24 33.54
N LYS A 52 -36.11 -39.24 32.76
CA LYS A 52 -37.42 -38.54 32.89
C LYS A 52 -37.48 -37.37 31.91
N ALA A 53 -38.51 -37.40 31.07
CA ALA A 53 -38.89 -36.30 30.21
C ALA A 53 -39.63 -35.22 31.01
N VAL A 54 -39.32 -33.96 30.73
CA VAL A 54 -40.26 -32.84 30.85
C VAL A 54 -40.20 -32.08 29.54
N THR A 55 -41.35 -32.01 28.89
CA THR A 55 -41.65 -31.33 27.64
C THR A 55 -41.61 -29.81 27.81
N GLY A 56 -40.95 -29.11 26.91
CA GLY A 56 -40.97 -27.65 26.81
C GLY A 56 -40.57 -27.22 25.40
N ASP A 57 -41.57 -27.11 24.53
CA ASP A 57 -41.46 -26.59 23.17
C ASP A 57 -41.15 -25.08 23.19
N ARG A 58 -40.02 -24.69 22.58
CA ARG A 58 -39.78 -23.34 22.05
C ARG A 58 -38.90 -23.45 20.81
N ARG A 59 -39.52 -23.58 19.64
CA ARG A 59 -38.90 -23.23 18.36
C ARG A 59 -38.45 -21.77 18.40
N SER A 60 -37.13 -21.56 18.39
CA SER A 60 -36.49 -20.29 18.07
C SER A 60 -35.98 -20.40 16.64
N GLU A 61 -36.71 -19.81 15.69
CA GLU A 61 -36.18 -19.53 14.36
C GLU A 61 -35.00 -18.57 14.50
N ARG A 62 -33.78 -19.08 14.29
CA ARG A 62 -32.61 -18.22 14.11
C ARG A 62 -32.62 -17.71 12.68
N ARG A 63 -33.06 -16.46 12.48
CA ARG A 63 -32.80 -15.73 11.25
C ARG A 63 -31.28 -15.55 11.10
N PRO A 64 -30.71 -15.72 9.91
CA PRO A 64 -29.32 -15.36 9.68
C PRO A 64 -29.18 -13.85 9.88
N ILE A 65 -28.30 -13.46 10.79
CA ILE A 65 -27.90 -12.06 10.94
C ILE A 65 -27.00 -11.77 9.73
N VAL A 66 -27.55 -11.06 8.75
CA VAL A 66 -26.74 -10.39 7.73
C VAL A 66 -26.10 -9.21 8.44
N VAL A 67 -24.83 -9.34 8.79
CA VAL A 67 -24.02 -8.20 9.22
C VAL A 67 -23.64 -7.46 7.94
N SER A 68 -24.37 -6.39 7.64
CA SER A 68 -23.91 -5.43 6.63
C SER A 68 -22.65 -4.77 7.17
N PRO A 69 -21.53 -4.73 6.43
CA PRO A 69 -20.35 -4.03 6.89
C PRO A 69 -20.67 -2.54 6.99
N GLN A 70 -20.65 -1.99 8.21
CA GLN A 70 -20.67 -0.55 8.43
C GLN A 70 -19.31 0.02 7.99
N ALA A 71 -19.30 1.27 7.50
CA ALA A 71 -18.05 1.94 7.17
C ALA A 71 -17.07 1.87 8.36
N VAL A 72 -15.87 1.35 8.09
CA VAL A 72 -14.90 1.05 9.14
C VAL A 72 -14.09 2.30 9.47
N SER A 73 -14.06 2.68 10.74
CA SER A 73 -13.30 3.82 11.27
C SER A 73 -12.18 3.37 12.20
N ASP A 74 -11.17 4.22 12.38
CA ASP A 74 -10.01 4.08 13.29
C ASP A 74 -10.37 4.05 14.81
N SER A 75 -11.56 3.61 15.19
CA SER A 75 -12.03 3.63 16.59
C SER A 75 -11.18 2.73 17.52
N LYS A 76 -10.79 3.28 18.67
CA LYS A 76 -9.74 2.76 19.59
C LYS A 76 -10.01 1.40 20.27
N ASN A 77 -11.13 0.72 20.00
CA ASN A 77 -11.66 -0.32 20.90
C ASN A 77 -11.87 -1.72 20.28
N SER A 78 -11.53 -1.96 19.02
CA SER A 78 -11.55 -3.33 18.47
C SER A 78 -10.18 -3.99 18.67
N GLN A 79 -10.11 -5.31 18.78
CA GLN A 79 -8.85 -6.06 18.74
C GLN A 79 -8.60 -6.50 17.28
N THR A 80 -7.47 -6.14 16.67
CA THR A 80 -7.12 -6.59 15.32
C THR A 80 -6.67 -8.05 15.38
N CYS A 81 -7.19 -8.88 14.48
CA CYS A 81 -6.69 -10.23 14.27
C CYS A 81 -6.64 -10.52 12.76
N LEU A 82 -5.62 -9.98 12.10
CA LEU A 82 -5.36 -10.33 10.71
C LEU A 82 -4.96 -11.79 10.62
N ASP A 83 -5.73 -12.57 9.86
CA ASP A 83 -5.39 -13.94 9.48
C ASP A 83 -5.39 -14.04 7.95
N PRO A 84 -4.26 -14.37 7.31
CA PRO A 84 -2.90 -14.44 7.87
C PRO A 84 -2.37 -13.08 8.36
N GLU A 85 -1.39 -13.11 9.27
CA GLU A 85 -0.74 -11.90 9.83
C GLU A 85 -0.08 -11.02 8.76
N ALA A 86 -0.13 -9.69 8.97
CA ALA A 86 0.41 -8.68 8.05
C ALA A 86 1.86 -8.95 7.63
N SER A 87 2.71 -9.43 8.54
CA SER A 87 4.13 -9.70 8.31
C SER A 87 4.37 -10.67 7.15
N ARG A 88 3.46 -11.62 6.93
CA ARG A 88 3.56 -12.62 5.86
C ARG A 88 2.72 -12.28 4.65
N SER A 89 1.58 -11.62 4.86
CA SER A 89 0.56 -11.45 3.82
C SER A 89 0.54 -10.08 3.17
N VAL A 90 1.28 -9.10 3.68
CA VAL A 90 1.29 -7.73 3.15
C VAL A 90 2.69 -7.31 2.74
N LEU A 91 2.81 -6.74 1.54
CA LEU A 91 4.02 -6.07 1.07
C LEU A 91 3.80 -4.56 1.06
N GLY A 92 4.60 -3.83 1.83
CA GLY A 92 4.61 -2.37 1.85
C GLY A 92 5.39 -1.80 0.65
N ILE A 93 4.80 -0.89 -0.09
CA ILE A 93 5.38 -0.21 -1.24
C ILE A 93 5.32 1.30 -0.99
N ILE A 94 6.46 1.88 -0.62
CA ILE A 94 6.58 3.31 -0.33
C ILE A 94 7.03 4.05 -1.57
N LEU A 95 6.20 4.97 -2.04
CA LEU A 95 6.46 5.89 -3.13
C LEU A 95 7.26 7.08 -2.61
N GLY A 96 8.59 6.96 -2.64
CA GLY A 96 9.51 8.00 -2.18
C GLY A 96 9.52 9.27 -3.02
N GLY A 97 8.79 9.29 -4.13
CA GLY A 97 8.63 10.43 -5.01
C GLY A 97 9.71 10.55 -6.09
N GLY A 98 9.41 11.39 -7.08
CA GLY A 98 10.27 11.63 -8.23
C GLY A 98 11.37 12.66 -7.98
N ALA A 99 11.58 13.58 -8.93
CA ALA A 99 12.63 14.61 -8.88
C ALA A 99 12.60 15.55 -7.66
N GLY A 100 11.50 15.57 -6.89
CA GLY A 100 11.42 16.33 -5.63
C GLY A 100 11.50 17.85 -5.80
N THR A 101 11.07 18.37 -6.94
CA THR A 101 11.17 19.80 -7.31
C THR A 101 10.43 20.73 -6.35
N ARG A 102 9.29 20.28 -5.79
CA ARG A 102 8.48 21.05 -4.81
C ARG A 102 9.19 21.30 -3.46
N LEU A 103 10.18 20.47 -3.11
CA LEU A 103 11.02 20.62 -1.92
C LEU A 103 12.42 21.14 -2.24
N TYR A 104 12.67 21.63 -3.46
CA TYR A 104 13.93 22.27 -3.76
C TYR A 104 14.09 23.55 -2.90
N PRO A 105 15.28 23.82 -2.29
CA PRO A 105 16.57 23.17 -2.50
C PRO A 105 16.90 22.00 -1.56
N LEU A 106 15.98 21.57 -0.69
CA LEU A 106 16.22 20.47 0.26
C LEU A 106 16.53 19.14 -0.45
N THR A 107 16.04 18.96 -1.67
CA THR A 107 16.23 17.77 -2.52
C THR A 107 17.40 17.89 -3.50
N LYS A 108 18.15 19.01 -3.51
CA LYS A 108 19.19 19.29 -4.53
C LYS A 108 20.25 18.20 -4.68
N LYS A 109 20.68 17.57 -3.58
CA LYS A 109 21.72 16.53 -3.55
C LYS A 109 21.28 15.26 -2.80
N ARG A 110 19.98 15.05 -2.62
CA ARG A 110 19.44 13.92 -1.85
C ARG A 110 18.08 13.50 -2.38
N ALA A 111 17.77 12.22 -2.27
CA ALA A 111 16.42 11.71 -2.51
C ALA A 111 15.42 12.43 -1.59
N LYS A 112 14.19 12.65 -2.06
CA LYS A 112 13.11 13.22 -1.25
C LYS A 112 12.91 12.47 0.08
N PRO A 113 12.87 11.12 0.13
CA PRO A 113 12.70 10.40 1.39
C PRO A 113 13.84 10.61 2.38
N ALA A 114 15.00 11.06 1.91
CA ALA A 114 16.17 11.30 2.73
C ALA A 114 16.25 12.74 3.28
N VAL A 115 15.25 13.59 3.02
CA VAL A 115 15.19 14.94 3.61
C VAL A 115 15.05 14.84 5.13
N PRO A 116 15.90 15.52 5.92
CA PRO A 116 15.79 15.52 7.39
C PRO A 116 14.45 16.07 7.86
N LEU A 117 13.91 15.56 8.96
CA LEU A 117 12.61 15.91 9.54
C LEU A 117 12.71 15.91 11.06
N GLY A 118 12.04 16.85 11.74
CA GLY A 118 11.84 16.79 13.19
C GLY A 118 13.14 16.69 14.00
N ALA A 119 14.16 17.44 13.58
CA ALA A 119 15.55 17.40 14.07
C ALA A 119 16.33 16.09 13.81
N ASN A 120 15.79 14.93 14.21
CA ASN A 120 16.55 13.68 14.29
C ASN A 120 16.08 12.58 13.34
N TYR A 121 15.08 12.85 12.49
CA TYR A 121 14.48 11.87 11.59
C TYR A 121 14.69 12.28 10.12
N ARG A 122 14.20 11.44 9.22
CA ARG A 122 14.02 11.71 7.79
C ARG A 122 12.58 11.42 7.38
N LEU A 123 12.16 11.97 6.24
CA LEU A 123 10.81 11.73 5.72
C LEU A 123 10.46 10.24 5.63
N ILE A 124 11.40 9.40 5.20
CA ILE A 124 11.19 7.95 5.07
C ILE A 124 10.88 7.24 6.39
N ASP A 125 11.29 7.81 7.53
CA ASP A 125 11.11 7.17 8.83
C ASP A 125 9.62 7.10 9.21
N ILE A 126 8.78 8.01 8.72
CA ILE A 126 7.35 8.03 8.99
C ILE A 126 6.65 6.79 8.41
N PRO A 127 6.63 6.57 7.08
CA PRO A 127 5.96 5.40 6.51
C PRO A 127 6.61 4.07 6.92
N VAL A 128 7.96 4.01 7.06
CA VAL A 128 8.63 2.78 7.50
C VAL A 128 8.28 2.44 8.94
N SER A 129 8.28 3.42 9.86
CA SER A 129 7.92 3.17 11.25
C SER A 129 6.45 2.80 11.41
N ASN A 130 5.54 3.41 10.63
CA ASN A 130 4.12 3.00 10.61
C ASN A 130 3.98 1.55 10.12
N CYS A 131 4.70 1.12 9.08
CA CYS A 131 4.69 -0.28 8.64
C CYS A 131 5.14 -1.23 9.74
N LEU A 132 6.30 -0.96 10.35
CA LEU A 132 6.87 -1.82 11.38
C LEU A 132 5.99 -1.91 12.64
N ASN A 133 5.39 -0.78 13.05
CA ASN A 133 4.46 -0.75 14.19
C ASN A 133 3.12 -1.45 13.88
N SER A 134 2.78 -1.62 12.61
CA SER A 134 1.62 -2.39 12.13
C SER A 134 2.01 -3.80 11.64
N ASN A 135 3.12 -4.34 12.14
CA ASN A 135 3.58 -5.69 11.86
C ASN A 135 3.84 -5.99 10.36
N ILE A 136 4.09 -4.96 9.54
CA ILE A 136 4.47 -5.09 8.12
C ILE A 136 6.00 -5.02 8.03
N SER A 137 6.62 -6.17 7.78
CA SER A 137 8.08 -6.31 7.79
C SER A 137 8.72 -6.33 6.39
N LYS A 138 7.94 -6.56 5.32
CA LYS A 138 8.40 -6.58 3.92
C LYS A 138 8.09 -5.23 3.28
N ILE A 139 9.13 -4.43 3.05
CA ILE A 139 8.96 -3.03 2.62
C ILE A 139 9.92 -2.71 1.47
N TYR A 140 9.37 -2.25 0.35
CA TYR A 140 10.12 -1.61 -0.72
C TYR A 140 9.94 -0.09 -0.68
N VAL A 141 11.03 0.63 -0.98
CA VAL A 141 11.05 2.09 -1.10
C VAL A 141 11.45 2.47 -2.51
N LEU A 142 10.50 2.97 -3.29
CA LEU A 142 10.73 3.39 -4.67
C LEU A 142 11.27 4.82 -4.68
N THR A 143 12.38 5.04 -5.37
CA THR A 143 12.99 6.38 -5.48
C THR A 143 13.66 6.59 -6.83
N GLN A 144 13.68 7.82 -7.35
CA GLN A 144 14.21 8.08 -8.68
C GLN A 144 15.68 8.52 -8.69
N PHE A 145 16.15 9.25 -7.66
CA PHE A 145 17.46 9.90 -7.68
C PHE A 145 18.16 9.92 -6.31
N ASN A 146 19.50 10.07 -6.31
CA ASN A 146 20.32 10.40 -5.14
C ASN A 146 20.10 9.49 -3.90
N SER A 147 20.06 8.17 -4.13
CA SER A 147 19.71 7.15 -3.13
C SER A 147 20.84 6.81 -2.15
N ALA A 148 22.10 7.20 -2.37
CA ALA A 148 23.21 6.79 -1.50
C ALA A 148 23.02 7.16 -0.01
N SER A 149 22.53 8.38 0.27
CA SER A 149 22.21 8.78 1.66
C SER A 149 21.00 8.03 2.22
N LEU A 150 20.05 7.64 1.37
CA LEU A 150 18.86 6.89 1.76
C LEU A 150 19.24 5.44 2.09
N ASN A 151 19.97 4.77 1.21
CA ASN A 151 20.46 3.41 1.40
C ASN A 151 21.27 3.27 2.69
N ARG A 152 22.20 4.21 2.94
CA ARG A 152 22.98 4.23 4.19
C ARG A 152 22.09 4.38 5.43
N HIS A 153 21.08 5.23 5.36
CA HIS A 153 20.15 5.46 6.46
C HIS A 153 19.34 4.20 6.76
N LEU A 154 18.70 3.61 5.74
CA LEU A 154 17.87 2.42 5.90
C LEU A 154 18.67 1.19 6.34
N SER A 155 19.87 1.01 5.80
CA SER A 155 20.78 -0.07 6.19
C SER A 155 21.17 0.02 7.67
N ARG A 156 21.42 1.23 8.18
CA ARG A 156 21.81 1.44 9.59
C ARG A 156 20.63 1.41 10.56
N ALA A 157 19.47 1.93 10.15
CA ALA A 157 18.32 2.07 11.03
C ALA A 157 17.49 0.78 11.11
N TYR A 158 17.36 0.05 10.00
CA TYR A 158 16.36 -1.02 9.88
C TYR A 158 16.95 -2.37 9.47
N ALA A 159 17.94 -2.40 8.56
CA ALA A 159 18.41 -3.69 8.01
C ALA A 159 19.08 -4.62 9.04
N SER A 160 19.79 -4.07 10.04
CA SER A 160 20.37 -4.88 11.12
C SER A 160 19.35 -5.51 12.07
N ASN A 161 18.13 -4.95 12.12
CA ASN A 161 17.09 -5.36 13.08
C ASN A 161 16.10 -6.34 12.45
N MET A 162 16.14 -6.54 11.13
CA MET A 162 15.24 -7.45 10.41
C MET A 162 15.93 -8.72 9.87
N GLY A 163 17.26 -8.77 9.86
CA GLY A 163 18.04 -9.88 9.29
C GLY A 163 18.42 -10.99 10.28
N GLY A 164 17.49 -11.88 10.61
CA GLY A 164 17.78 -13.16 11.26
C GLY A 164 17.20 -14.32 10.45
N TYR A 165 17.78 -15.53 10.54
CA TYR A 165 17.33 -16.74 9.82
C TYR A 165 15.85 -17.14 10.00
N LYS A 166 15.12 -16.45 10.90
CA LYS A 166 13.67 -16.64 11.17
C LYS A 166 12.80 -15.43 10.78
N ASN A 167 13.38 -14.27 10.46
CA ASN A 167 12.64 -13.06 10.11
C ASN A 167 12.71 -12.84 8.59
N GLU A 168 11.58 -12.92 7.91
CA GLU A 168 11.43 -12.68 6.46
C GLU A 168 11.33 -11.19 6.09
N GLY A 169 11.60 -10.28 7.04
CA GLY A 169 11.46 -8.84 6.85
C GLY A 169 12.64 -8.20 6.14
N PHE A 170 12.37 -7.16 5.37
CA PHE A 170 13.39 -6.33 4.72
C PHE A 170 12.86 -4.92 4.47
N VAL A 171 13.78 -3.95 4.40
CA VAL A 171 13.53 -2.61 3.89
C VAL A 171 14.55 -2.34 2.79
N GLU A 172 14.11 -2.43 1.54
CA GLU A 172 14.98 -2.33 0.36
C GLU A 172 14.58 -1.16 -0.54
N VAL A 173 15.58 -0.51 -1.13
CA VAL A 173 15.36 0.64 -2.02
C VAL A 173 15.37 0.18 -3.47
N LEU A 174 14.27 0.42 -4.17
CA LEU A 174 14.15 0.22 -5.61
C LEU A 174 14.35 1.57 -6.30
N ALA A 175 15.59 1.81 -6.71
CA ALA A 175 15.92 3.02 -7.46
C ALA A 175 15.44 2.89 -8.90
N ALA A 176 14.90 3.94 -9.52
CA ALA A 176 14.62 3.92 -10.96
C ALA A 176 15.90 3.56 -11.73
N GLN A 177 15.85 2.52 -12.55
CA GLN A 177 16.94 2.11 -13.43
C GLN A 177 16.51 2.31 -14.87
N GLN A 178 17.41 2.81 -15.71
CA GLN A 178 17.19 2.79 -17.14
C GLN A 178 17.45 1.35 -17.63
N SER A 179 16.44 0.70 -18.19
CA SER A 179 16.60 -0.59 -18.85
C SER A 179 16.64 -0.40 -20.37
N PRO A 180 17.18 -1.37 -21.14
CA PRO A 180 17.13 -1.30 -22.60
C PRO A 180 15.71 -1.20 -23.16
N GLU A 181 14.72 -1.75 -22.45
CA GLU A 181 13.31 -1.76 -22.83
C GLU A 181 12.57 -0.50 -22.36
N ASN A 182 13.00 0.12 -21.26
CA ASN A 182 12.44 1.36 -20.75
C ASN A 182 13.57 2.36 -20.37
N PRO A 183 13.96 3.25 -21.30
CA PRO A 183 15.00 4.24 -21.04
C PRO A 183 14.51 5.41 -20.18
N ASN A 184 13.20 5.49 -19.91
CA ASN A 184 12.60 6.60 -19.20
C ASN A 184 12.68 6.40 -17.69
N TRP A 185 12.96 7.48 -16.97
CA TRP A 185 12.76 7.47 -15.53
C TRP A 185 11.26 7.41 -15.18
N PHE A 186 10.94 7.15 -13.91
CA PHE A 186 9.55 7.15 -13.41
C PHE A 186 8.76 8.37 -13.90
N GLN A 187 7.66 8.12 -14.60
CA GLN A 187 6.78 9.15 -15.13
C GLN A 187 5.70 9.56 -14.12
N GLY A 188 5.34 8.66 -13.21
CA GLY A 188 4.39 8.90 -12.14
C GLY A 188 4.34 7.76 -11.13
N THR A 189 3.36 7.80 -10.23
CA THR A 189 3.23 6.84 -9.12
C THR A 189 2.87 5.42 -9.61
N ALA A 190 1.95 5.30 -10.57
CA ALA A 190 1.55 4.01 -11.14
C ALA A 190 2.65 3.43 -12.03
N ASP A 191 3.34 4.28 -12.80
CA ASP A 191 4.48 3.85 -13.61
C ASP A 191 5.63 3.30 -12.75
N ALA A 192 5.93 3.96 -11.62
CA ALA A 192 6.97 3.49 -10.70
C ALA A 192 6.69 2.08 -10.16
N VAL A 193 5.43 1.80 -9.79
CA VAL A 193 5.02 0.45 -9.34
C VAL A 193 5.03 -0.54 -10.51
N ARG A 194 4.55 -0.13 -11.69
CA ARG A 194 4.51 -0.99 -12.88
C ARG A 194 5.91 -1.49 -13.27
N GLN A 195 6.92 -0.63 -13.24
CA GLN A 195 8.29 -1.01 -13.60
C GLN A 195 8.88 -2.13 -12.73
N TYR A 196 8.42 -2.24 -11.49
CA TYR A 196 8.85 -3.26 -10.52
C TYR A 196 7.78 -4.32 -10.23
N LEU A 197 6.69 -4.33 -11.01
CA LEU A 197 5.55 -5.22 -10.77
C LEU A 197 5.95 -6.70 -10.83
N TRP A 198 6.88 -7.04 -11.72
CA TRP A 198 7.45 -8.38 -11.84
C TRP A 198 8.14 -8.85 -10.54
N LEU A 199 8.82 -7.95 -9.83
CA LEU A 199 9.47 -8.25 -8.55
C LEU A 199 8.43 -8.40 -7.43
N PHE A 200 7.40 -7.57 -7.43
CA PHE A 200 6.32 -7.66 -6.43
C PHE A 200 5.50 -8.94 -6.60
N GLU A 201 5.33 -9.43 -7.83
CA GLU A 201 4.60 -10.66 -8.16
C GLU A 201 5.25 -11.91 -7.56
N GLU A 202 6.57 -11.91 -7.37
CA GLU A 202 7.33 -13.02 -6.76
C GLU A 202 7.00 -13.23 -5.27
N HIS A 203 6.49 -12.20 -4.58
CA HIS A 203 6.15 -12.30 -3.16
C HIS A 203 4.81 -13.01 -2.97
N ASN A 204 4.77 -14.03 -2.10
CA ASN A 204 3.53 -14.72 -1.74
C ASN A 204 2.75 -13.92 -0.68
N VAL A 205 2.16 -12.82 -1.10
CA VAL A 205 1.33 -11.90 -0.29
C VAL A 205 -0.09 -11.85 -0.83
N LEU A 206 -1.03 -11.46 0.03
CA LEU A 206 -2.43 -11.24 -0.33
C LEU A 206 -2.65 -9.81 -0.83
N GLU A 207 -2.02 -8.83 -0.17
CA GLU A 207 -2.23 -7.41 -0.46
C GLU A 207 -0.93 -6.62 -0.61
N PHE A 208 -1.00 -5.55 -1.40
CA PHE A 208 -0.01 -4.49 -1.46
C PHE A 208 -0.51 -3.27 -0.69
N LEU A 209 0.28 -2.80 0.27
CA LEU A 209 0.05 -1.52 0.94
C LEU A 209 0.88 -0.45 0.25
N VAL A 210 0.23 0.43 -0.52
CA VAL A 210 0.88 1.51 -1.25
C VAL A 210 0.82 2.79 -0.42
N LEU A 211 1.99 3.38 -0.15
CA LEU A 211 2.14 4.53 0.74
C LEU A 211 2.85 5.69 0.04
N ALA A 212 2.34 6.91 0.21
CA ALA A 212 3.10 8.12 -0.09
C ALA A 212 4.23 8.35 0.93
N GLY A 213 5.41 8.79 0.44
CA GLY A 213 6.62 8.97 1.24
C GLY A 213 6.84 10.37 1.84
N ASP A 214 5.88 11.27 1.73
CA ASP A 214 6.02 12.70 2.04
C ASP A 214 4.89 13.29 2.89
N HIS A 215 4.15 12.45 3.61
CA HIS A 215 3.12 12.89 4.55
C HIS A 215 3.57 12.68 6.00
N LEU A 216 3.17 13.57 6.90
CA LEU A 216 3.41 13.46 8.34
C LEU A 216 2.14 12.97 9.04
N TYR A 217 2.15 11.73 9.54
CA TYR A 217 1.01 11.09 10.19
C TYR A 217 1.45 9.84 10.96
N ARG A 218 0.56 9.33 11.82
CA ARG A 218 0.71 8.02 12.46
C ARG A 218 -0.58 7.24 12.25
N MET A 219 -0.47 6.07 11.64
CA MET A 219 -1.61 5.22 11.33
C MET A 219 -1.26 3.78 11.67
N ASP A 220 -2.21 3.04 12.25
CA ASP A 220 -2.12 1.60 12.38
C ASP A 220 -2.74 0.93 11.14
N TYR A 221 -1.89 0.45 10.23
CA TYR A 221 -2.34 -0.18 9.01
C TYR A 221 -3.04 -1.52 9.23
N GLU A 222 -2.90 -2.18 10.37
CA GLU A 222 -3.61 -3.45 10.59
C GLU A 222 -5.12 -3.26 10.54
N ARG A 223 -5.62 -2.14 11.08
CA ARG A 223 -7.04 -1.75 11.04
C ARG A 223 -7.52 -1.49 9.62
N PHE A 224 -6.68 -0.80 8.86
CA PHE A 224 -6.94 -0.46 7.47
C PHE A 224 -7.00 -1.72 6.58
N ILE A 225 -6.07 -2.65 6.77
CA ILE A 225 -6.04 -3.93 6.07
C ILE A 225 -7.20 -4.83 6.52
N GLN A 226 -7.56 -4.80 7.81
CA GLN A 226 -8.70 -5.54 8.32
C GLN A 226 -9.99 -5.09 7.63
N ALA A 227 -10.22 -3.79 7.51
CA ALA A 227 -11.36 -3.24 6.79
C ALA A 227 -11.39 -3.67 5.31
N HIS A 228 -10.23 -3.69 4.64
CA HIS A 228 -10.10 -4.18 3.27
C HIS A 228 -10.59 -5.63 3.13
N ARG A 229 -10.19 -6.50 4.05
CA ARG A 229 -10.58 -7.92 4.05
C ARG A 229 -12.05 -8.13 4.43
N GLU A 230 -12.54 -7.42 5.45
CA GLU A 230 -13.93 -7.55 5.92
C GLU A 230 -14.95 -7.08 4.88
N THR A 231 -14.58 -6.09 4.07
CA THR A 231 -15.42 -5.56 2.98
C THR A 231 -15.23 -6.29 1.65
N ASP A 232 -14.34 -7.28 1.58
CA ASP A 232 -13.96 -7.97 0.34
C ASP A 232 -13.62 -6.98 -0.79
N ALA A 233 -12.92 -5.90 -0.44
CA ALA A 233 -12.63 -4.81 -1.36
C ALA A 233 -11.52 -5.20 -2.34
N ASP A 234 -11.63 -4.73 -3.58
CA ASP A 234 -10.55 -4.84 -4.56
C ASP A 234 -9.44 -3.83 -4.24
N ILE A 235 -9.86 -2.63 -3.81
CA ILE A 235 -9.02 -1.53 -3.35
C ILE A 235 -9.68 -0.86 -2.15
N THR A 236 -8.90 -0.53 -1.13
CA THR A 236 -9.35 0.37 -0.04
C THR A 236 -8.48 1.62 -0.03
N VAL A 237 -9.11 2.80 0.04
CA VAL A 237 -8.46 4.11 0.02
C VAL A 237 -8.63 4.77 1.38
N ALA A 238 -7.53 5.19 2.00
CA ALA A 238 -7.61 5.99 3.23
C ALA A 238 -8.14 7.40 2.91
N ALA A 239 -9.20 7.79 3.60
CA ALA A 239 -9.97 9.00 3.39
C ALA A 239 -9.86 9.93 4.60
N LEU A 240 -9.52 11.19 4.34
CA LEU A 240 -9.40 12.24 5.34
C LEU A 240 -10.57 13.23 5.20
N PRO A 241 -11.37 13.45 6.26
CA PRO A 241 -12.37 14.51 6.28
C PRO A 241 -11.72 15.88 6.20
N MET A 242 -12.29 16.78 5.41
CA MET A 242 -11.77 18.13 5.27
C MET A 242 -12.82 19.19 4.97
N ASP A 243 -12.45 20.42 5.28
CA ASP A 243 -13.21 21.63 5.02
C ASP A 243 -13.02 22.10 3.58
N GLU A 244 -13.95 22.95 3.12
CA GLU A 244 -14.00 23.44 1.74
C GLU A 244 -12.71 24.15 1.30
N LYS A 245 -12.00 24.82 2.22
CA LYS A 245 -10.79 25.59 1.88
C LYS A 245 -9.64 24.68 1.46
N ARG A 246 -9.49 23.52 2.11
CA ARG A 246 -8.43 22.55 1.82
C ARG A 246 -8.81 21.58 0.71
N ALA A 247 -10.10 21.29 0.56
CA ALA A 247 -10.64 20.31 -0.39
C ALA A 247 -10.13 20.44 -1.84
N THR A 248 -9.99 21.66 -2.35
CA THR A 248 -9.56 21.89 -3.74
C THR A 248 -8.10 21.49 -4.05
N ALA A 249 -7.29 21.23 -3.03
CA ALA A 249 -5.90 20.80 -3.19
C ALA A 249 -5.74 19.29 -3.37
N PHE A 250 -6.80 18.51 -3.10
CA PHE A 250 -6.76 17.05 -3.03
C PHE A 250 -7.74 16.38 -4.01
N GLY A 251 -7.55 15.08 -4.21
CA GLY A 251 -8.53 14.23 -4.88
C GLY A 251 -9.68 13.90 -3.94
N LEU A 252 -10.86 14.43 -4.24
CA LEU A 252 -12.08 14.18 -3.47
C LEU A 252 -12.78 12.94 -3.96
N MET A 253 -13.50 12.28 -3.06
CA MET A 253 -14.30 11.10 -3.38
C MET A 253 -15.73 11.25 -2.86
N LYS A 254 -16.67 10.56 -3.50
CA LYS A 254 -18.02 10.35 -2.96
C LYS A 254 -18.21 8.89 -2.63
N ILE A 255 -18.97 8.66 -1.56
CA ILE A 255 -19.27 7.34 -1.05
C ILE A 255 -20.78 7.11 -1.01
N ASP A 256 -21.19 5.84 -1.08
CA ASP A 256 -22.54 5.39 -0.74
C ASP A 256 -22.68 5.10 0.76
N GLU A 257 -23.84 4.56 1.17
CA GLU A 257 -24.18 4.28 2.56
C GLU A 257 -23.27 3.22 3.21
N GLU A 258 -22.68 2.33 2.40
CA GLU A 258 -21.73 1.32 2.84
C GLU A 258 -20.28 1.83 2.85
N GLY A 259 -20.04 3.07 2.45
CA GLY A 259 -18.70 3.67 2.36
C GLY A 259 -17.93 3.28 1.08
N ARG A 260 -18.58 2.68 0.09
CA ARG A 260 -17.96 2.36 -1.20
C ARG A 260 -17.85 3.62 -2.04
N ILE A 261 -16.69 3.82 -2.65
CA ILE A 261 -16.40 4.97 -3.50
C ILE A 261 -17.13 4.82 -4.84
N ILE A 262 -18.03 5.76 -5.12
CA ILE A 262 -18.86 5.80 -6.33
C ILE A 262 -18.37 6.84 -7.35
N GLU A 263 -17.68 7.88 -6.89
CA GLU A 263 -17.20 8.98 -7.73
C GLU A 263 -15.87 9.51 -7.19
N PHE A 264 -14.96 9.87 -8.10
CA PHE A 264 -13.68 10.48 -7.77
C PHE A 264 -13.46 11.73 -8.61
N SER A 265 -12.96 12.79 -7.98
CA SER A 265 -12.64 14.03 -8.67
C SER A 265 -11.32 14.60 -8.16
N GLU A 266 -10.32 14.68 -9.04
CA GLU A 266 -9.02 15.25 -8.72
C GLU A 266 -9.08 16.79 -8.70
N LYS A 267 -8.81 17.40 -7.55
CA LYS A 267 -8.71 18.88 -7.36
C LYS A 267 -9.91 19.67 -7.94
N PRO A 268 -11.15 19.31 -7.57
CA PRO A 268 -12.34 19.95 -8.11
C PRO A 268 -12.44 21.42 -7.69
N LYS A 269 -13.07 22.24 -8.55
CA LYS A 269 -13.29 23.67 -8.31
C LYS A 269 -14.71 24.09 -8.68
N GLY A 270 -15.19 25.18 -8.09
CA GLY A 270 -16.48 25.78 -8.44
C GLY A 270 -17.66 24.82 -8.18
N GLU A 271 -18.52 24.65 -9.18
CA GLU A 271 -19.70 23.76 -9.08
C GLU A 271 -19.31 22.29 -8.89
N GLN A 272 -18.19 21.86 -9.47
CA GLN A 272 -17.70 20.50 -9.28
C GLN A 272 -17.32 20.23 -7.83
N LEU A 273 -16.74 21.21 -7.14
CA LEU A 273 -16.43 21.09 -5.72
C LEU A 273 -17.72 20.90 -4.91
N LYS A 274 -18.74 21.73 -5.16
CA LYS A 274 -20.02 21.63 -4.45
C LYS A 274 -20.71 20.27 -4.67
N ALA A 275 -20.57 19.68 -5.85
CA ALA A 275 -21.14 18.37 -6.18
C ALA A 275 -20.46 17.20 -5.43
N MET A 276 -19.23 17.41 -4.93
CA MET A 276 -18.44 16.44 -4.16
C MET A 276 -18.71 16.46 -2.66
N LYS A 277 -19.67 17.26 -2.18
CA LYS A 277 -20.09 17.20 -0.77
C LYS A 277 -20.67 15.83 -0.45
N VAL A 278 -20.30 15.30 0.71
CA VAL A 278 -20.81 14.04 1.24
C VAL A 278 -21.25 14.21 2.69
N ASP A 279 -22.11 13.32 3.14
CA ASP A 279 -22.37 13.15 4.56
C ASP A 279 -21.26 12.30 5.18
N THR A 280 -20.38 12.93 5.96
CA THR A 280 -19.25 12.23 6.59
C THR A 280 -19.63 11.47 7.85
N THR A 281 -20.88 11.60 8.34
CA THR A 281 -21.40 10.75 9.43
C THR A 281 -21.47 9.27 9.02
N ILE A 282 -21.62 9.00 7.72
CA ILE A 282 -21.59 7.65 7.13
C ILE A 282 -20.28 6.93 7.51
N LEU A 283 -19.18 7.68 7.58
CA LEU A 283 -17.86 7.15 7.94
C LEU A 283 -17.61 7.09 9.45
N GLY A 284 -18.56 7.54 10.28
CA GLY A 284 -18.46 7.54 11.74
C GLY A 284 -17.98 8.86 12.36
N LEU A 285 -18.05 9.99 11.63
CA LEU A 285 -17.90 11.32 12.24
C LEU A 285 -19.16 11.71 13.01
N ASP A 286 -19.01 12.54 14.06
CA ASP A 286 -20.14 13.19 14.70
C ASP A 286 -20.77 14.29 13.83
N ASP A 287 -22.04 14.58 14.07
CA ASP A 287 -22.84 15.53 13.29
C ASP A 287 -22.25 16.95 13.23
N GLU A 288 -21.50 17.36 14.25
CA GLU A 288 -20.87 18.69 14.30
C GLU A 288 -19.66 18.75 13.36
N ARG A 289 -18.72 17.81 13.52
CA ARG A 289 -17.56 17.67 12.63
C ARG A 289 -17.97 17.38 11.20
N ALA A 290 -19.04 16.62 11.00
CA ALA A 290 -19.51 16.29 9.66
C ALA A 290 -20.00 17.52 8.88
N LYS A 291 -20.62 18.48 9.58
CA LYS A 291 -21.01 19.77 8.99
C LYS A 291 -19.82 20.66 8.67
N GLU A 292 -18.79 20.65 9.51
CA GLU A 292 -17.56 21.43 9.28
C GLU A 292 -16.69 20.84 8.17
N MET A 293 -16.69 19.52 8.03
CA MET A 293 -15.87 18.77 7.08
C MET A 293 -16.75 17.93 6.13
N PRO A 294 -17.48 18.57 5.20
CA PRO A 294 -18.42 17.89 4.31
C PRO A 294 -17.74 17.25 3.09
N TYR A 295 -16.41 17.09 3.12
CA TYR A 295 -15.63 16.48 2.04
C TYR A 295 -14.73 15.39 2.60
N ILE A 296 -14.46 14.39 1.76
CA ILE A 296 -13.49 13.33 2.03
C ILE A 296 -12.47 13.31 0.90
N ALA A 297 -11.19 13.30 1.25
CA ALA A 297 -10.13 13.28 0.27
C ALA A 297 -9.19 12.11 0.45
N SER A 298 -8.60 11.67 -0.66
CA SER A 298 -7.61 10.60 -0.68
C SER A 298 -6.32 11.08 -0.03
N MET A 299 -5.82 10.29 0.92
CA MET A 299 -4.51 10.52 1.57
C MET A 299 -3.32 10.00 0.74
N GLY A 300 -3.58 9.40 -0.43
CA GLY A 300 -2.54 8.72 -1.20
C GLY A 300 -2.02 7.44 -0.52
N ILE A 301 -2.88 6.76 0.24
CA ILE A 301 -2.60 5.51 0.95
C ILE A 301 -3.66 4.49 0.55
N TYR A 302 -3.21 3.35 0.05
CA TYR A 302 -4.09 2.33 -0.56
C TYR A 302 -3.72 0.92 -0.09
N VAL A 303 -4.72 0.10 0.20
CA VAL A 303 -4.56 -1.37 0.23
C VAL A 303 -5.16 -1.91 -1.06
N ILE A 304 -4.39 -2.70 -1.80
CA ILE A 304 -4.79 -3.25 -3.10
C ILE A 304 -4.54 -4.76 -3.08
N SER A 305 -5.58 -5.53 -3.39
CA SER A 305 -5.44 -6.98 -3.56
C SER A 305 -4.40 -7.31 -4.64
N LYS A 306 -3.55 -8.32 -4.41
CA LYS A 306 -2.41 -8.64 -5.30
C LYS A 306 -2.84 -8.81 -6.76
N ASP A 307 -3.85 -9.63 -7.02
CA ASP A 307 -4.32 -9.90 -8.39
C ASP A 307 -4.98 -8.67 -9.02
N VAL A 308 -5.62 -7.83 -8.20
CA VAL A 308 -6.21 -6.55 -8.64
C VAL A 308 -5.11 -5.60 -9.11
N MET A 309 -4.02 -5.47 -8.37
CA MET A 309 -2.87 -4.65 -8.79
C MET A 309 -2.30 -5.11 -10.13
N LEU A 310 -2.10 -6.43 -10.30
CA LEU A 310 -1.56 -7.02 -11.53
C LEU A 310 -2.48 -6.73 -12.71
N ASN A 311 -3.77 -7.02 -12.58
CA ASN A 311 -4.78 -6.78 -13.60
C ASN A 311 -4.88 -5.29 -13.96
N LEU A 312 -4.89 -4.40 -12.96
CA LEU A 312 -5.00 -2.96 -13.19
C LEU A 312 -3.80 -2.38 -13.95
N LEU A 313 -2.58 -2.69 -13.52
CA LEU A 313 -1.37 -2.07 -14.07
C LEU A 313 -0.87 -2.73 -15.36
N ARG A 314 -1.17 -4.01 -15.58
CA ARG A 314 -0.74 -4.75 -16.79
C ARG A 314 -1.83 -4.79 -17.87
N ASP A 315 -3.08 -5.01 -17.48
CA ASP A 315 -4.13 -5.38 -18.43
C ASP A 315 -5.16 -4.26 -18.65
N LYS A 316 -5.69 -3.64 -17.59
CA LYS A 316 -6.74 -2.61 -17.69
C LYS A 316 -6.19 -1.22 -18.02
N PHE A 317 -5.13 -0.82 -17.34
CA PHE A 317 -4.55 0.53 -17.44
C PHE A 317 -3.03 0.48 -17.64
N PRO A 318 -2.52 -0.20 -18.69
CA PRO A 318 -1.08 -0.31 -18.95
C PRO A 318 -0.40 1.04 -19.22
N GLY A 319 -1.16 2.04 -19.68
CA GLY A 319 -0.66 3.39 -19.96
C GLY A 319 -0.82 4.40 -18.82
N ALA A 320 -1.41 4.03 -17.68
CA ALA A 320 -1.63 4.97 -16.59
C ALA A 320 -0.30 5.36 -15.91
N ASN A 321 -0.12 6.63 -15.59
CA ASN A 321 1.05 7.15 -14.91
C ASN A 321 0.77 7.43 -13.43
N ASP A 322 -0.47 7.72 -13.03
CA ASP A 322 -0.79 8.10 -11.65
C ASP A 322 -1.89 7.24 -11.00
N PHE A 323 -1.68 6.83 -9.76
CA PHE A 323 -2.70 6.09 -9.02
C PHE A 323 -3.94 6.94 -8.73
N GLY A 324 -3.76 8.12 -8.16
CA GLY A 324 -4.85 8.96 -7.66
C GLY A 324 -5.74 9.51 -8.77
N SER A 325 -5.15 9.98 -9.87
CA SER A 325 -5.92 10.61 -10.95
C SER A 325 -6.34 9.67 -12.08
N GLU A 326 -5.76 8.47 -12.19
CA GLU A 326 -6.03 7.57 -13.32
C GLU A 326 -6.42 6.15 -12.89
N VAL A 327 -5.59 5.45 -12.10
CA VAL A 327 -5.85 4.03 -11.75
C VAL A 327 -7.07 3.88 -10.83
N ILE A 328 -7.16 4.68 -9.76
CA ILE A 328 -8.26 4.59 -8.81
C ILE A 328 -9.60 5.00 -9.46
N PRO A 329 -9.72 6.15 -10.16
CA PRO A 329 -10.95 6.49 -10.88
C PRO A 329 -11.28 5.45 -11.96
N GLY A 330 -10.27 4.94 -12.66
CA GLY A 330 -10.42 3.87 -13.65
C GLY A 330 -11.01 2.60 -13.04
N ALA A 331 -10.48 2.14 -11.90
CA ALA A 331 -10.98 0.97 -11.18
C ALA A 331 -12.44 1.16 -10.72
N THR A 332 -12.79 2.34 -10.19
CA THR A 332 -14.17 2.69 -9.84
C THR A 332 -15.09 2.63 -11.08
N SER A 333 -14.64 3.17 -12.22
CA SER A 333 -15.44 3.23 -13.45
C SER A 333 -15.76 1.86 -14.07
N ILE A 334 -14.89 0.86 -13.88
CA ILE A 334 -15.12 -0.51 -14.33
C ILE A 334 -15.88 -1.38 -13.30
N GLY A 335 -16.38 -0.76 -12.23
CA GLY A 335 -17.25 -1.41 -11.26
C GLY A 335 -16.55 -2.24 -10.19
N MET A 336 -15.22 -2.08 -10.02
CA MET A 336 -14.51 -2.72 -8.91
C MET A 336 -15.00 -2.20 -7.55
N ARG A 337 -14.80 -3.00 -6.50
CA ARG A 337 -15.12 -2.64 -5.12
C ARG A 337 -14.00 -1.77 -4.56
N VAL A 338 -14.12 -0.47 -4.78
CA VAL A 338 -13.22 0.54 -4.22
C VAL A 338 -13.87 1.09 -2.95
N GLN A 339 -13.29 0.81 -1.79
CA GLN A 339 -13.84 1.12 -0.47
C GLN A 339 -13.12 2.31 0.15
N ALA A 340 -13.84 3.22 0.81
CA ALA A 340 -13.21 4.26 1.64
C ALA A 340 -12.96 3.73 3.06
N TYR A 341 -11.83 4.12 3.64
CA TYR A 341 -11.52 3.89 5.05
C TYR A 341 -11.29 5.23 5.73
N LEU A 342 -12.02 5.52 6.80
CA LEU A 342 -11.88 6.79 7.50
C LEU A 342 -10.63 6.80 8.36
N TYR A 343 -9.74 7.77 8.09
CA TYR A 343 -8.66 8.13 8.98
C TYR A 343 -9.07 9.32 9.86
N ASP A 344 -9.01 9.14 11.18
CA ASP A 344 -9.25 10.19 12.16
C ASP A 344 -8.01 10.47 13.01
N GLY A 345 -7.11 11.27 12.46
CA GLY A 345 -5.86 11.63 13.11
C GLY A 345 -5.16 12.81 12.47
N TYR A 346 -4.00 13.18 13.01
CA TYR A 346 -3.16 14.20 12.40
C TYR A 346 -2.58 13.69 11.08
N TRP A 347 -2.75 14.47 10.02
CA TRP A 347 -2.14 14.22 8.73
C TRP A 347 -1.80 15.56 8.07
N GLU A 348 -0.59 15.67 7.55
CA GLU A 348 -0.14 16.85 6.80
C GLU A 348 0.71 16.46 5.59
N ASP A 349 0.43 17.08 4.44
CA ASP A 349 1.28 16.99 3.24
C ASP A 349 2.48 17.94 3.39
N ILE A 350 3.67 17.38 3.64
CA ILE A 350 4.91 18.13 3.81
C ILE A 350 5.76 18.14 2.52
N GLY A 351 5.11 18.01 1.37
CA GLY A 351 5.70 18.02 0.03
C GLY A 351 6.05 19.40 -0.52
N THR A 352 5.75 20.49 0.19
CA THR A 352 6.12 21.87 -0.17
C THR A 352 6.97 22.52 0.92
N ILE A 353 7.80 23.52 0.57
CA ILE A 353 8.70 24.18 1.53
C ILE A 353 7.94 24.81 2.70
N GLU A 354 6.82 25.48 2.44
CA GLU A 354 6.01 26.14 3.47
C GLU A 354 5.39 25.11 4.43
N ALA A 355 4.72 24.08 3.90
CA ALA A 355 4.12 23.03 4.71
C ALA A 355 5.18 22.26 5.51
N PHE A 356 6.31 21.94 4.89
CA PHE A 356 7.44 21.30 5.54
C PHE A 356 7.99 22.16 6.70
N TYR A 357 8.15 23.47 6.50
CA TYR A 357 8.58 24.38 7.55
C TYR A 357 7.58 24.43 8.72
N ASN A 358 6.29 24.61 8.41
CA ASN A 358 5.23 24.71 9.40
C ASN A 358 5.11 23.42 10.24
N ALA A 359 5.16 22.25 9.60
CA ALA A 359 5.10 20.97 10.29
C ALA A 359 6.32 20.74 11.22
N ASN A 360 7.52 21.11 10.76
CA ASN A 360 8.73 21.00 11.60
C ASN A 360 8.67 21.93 12.82
N LEU A 361 8.14 23.14 12.70
CA LEU A 361 7.95 24.02 13.86
C LEU A 361 6.75 23.61 14.73
N GLY A 362 5.75 22.96 14.15
CA GLY A 362 4.55 22.46 14.83
C GLY A 362 4.87 21.55 16.02
N ILE A 363 5.99 20.80 15.98
CA ILE A 363 6.44 19.95 17.10
C ILE A 363 6.86 20.75 18.34
N THR A 364 7.04 22.07 18.22
CA THR A 364 7.43 22.95 19.33
C THR A 364 6.24 23.68 19.97
N LYS A 365 5.03 23.52 19.43
CA LYS A 365 3.82 24.14 19.97
C LYS A 365 3.51 23.63 21.38
N LYS A 366 2.98 24.54 22.19
CA LYS A 366 2.56 24.30 23.58
C LYS A 366 1.04 24.52 23.70
N PRO A 367 0.32 23.79 24.56
CA PRO A 367 0.82 22.78 25.50
C PRO A 367 1.05 21.39 24.86
N ILE A 368 0.49 21.17 23.68
CA ILE A 368 0.52 19.90 22.95
C ILE A 368 1.02 20.19 21.53
N PRO A 369 2.06 19.50 21.05
CA PRO A 369 2.50 19.63 19.66
C PRO A 369 1.44 19.06 18.72
N ASP A 370 1.37 19.59 17.50
CA ASP A 370 0.37 19.14 16.50
C ASP A 370 0.57 17.65 16.13
N PHE A 371 1.82 17.20 16.10
CA PHE A 371 2.21 15.82 15.84
C PHE A 371 2.99 15.26 17.04
N ARG A 372 2.68 14.02 17.45
CA ARG A 372 3.32 13.31 18.58
C ARG A 372 3.96 12.02 18.12
#